data_AF-A0A6G1G6Y7-F1
#
_entry.id   AF-A0A6G1G6Y7-F1
#
_cell.length_a   1.000
_cell.length_b   1.000
_cell.length_c   1.000
_cell.angle_alpha   90.00
_cell.angle_beta   90.00
_cell.angle_gamma   90.00
#
_symmetry.space_group_name_H-M   'P 1'
#
loop_
_entity.id
_entity.type
_entity.pdbx_description
1 polymer ?
#
loop_
_entity_poly.entity_id
_entity_poly.type
_entity_poly.pdbx_seq_one_letter_code
_entity_poly.pdbx_strand_id
1 'polypeptide(L)' 'KANAPDFPCMAQAARDCLSVPSIEVGVERPFSGARDVLGLRRHSMNAETM' A
#
# COMPACT_ATOMS: atom_id res chain seq x y z
N LYS A 1 6.04 18.58 9.75
CA LYS A 1 4.85 19.28 10.33
C LYS A 1 5.05 20.80 10.48
N ALA A 2 6.21 21.36 10.10
CA ALA A 2 6.55 22.77 10.37
C ALA A 2 5.54 23.79 9.80
N ASN A 3 4.99 23.56 8.61
CA ASN A 3 4.16 24.57 7.91
C ASN A 3 2.64 24.36 8.10
N ALA A 4 2.24 23.34 8.87
CA ALA A 4 0.82 23.03 9.06
C ALA A 4 0.05 24.08 9.88
N PRO A 5 0.63 24.74 10.91
CA PRO A 5 -0.05 25.81 11.65
C PRO A 5 -0.29 27.04 10.78
N ASP A 6 0.67 27.38 9.91
CA ASP A 6 0.62 28.60 9.09
C ASP A 6 -0.29 28.44 7.87
N PHE A 7 -0.43 27.20 7.36
CA PHE A 7 -1.21 26.91 6.15
C PHE A 7 -2.10 25.68 6.33
N PRO A 8 -3.13 25.73 7.19
CA PRO A 8 -3.93 24.56 7.54
C PRO A 8 -4.62 23.93 6.32
N CYS A 9 -5.20 24.74 5.43
CA CYS A 9 -5.90 24.25 4.23
C CYS A 9 -4.93 23.65 3.20
N MET A 10 -3.81 24.32 2.91
CA MET A 10 -2.80 23.79 1.98
C MET A 10 -2.11 22.54 2.53
N ALA A 11 -1.85 22.50 3.84
CA ALA A 11 -1.27 21.32 4.47
C ALA A 11 -2.21 20.11 4.40
N GLN A 12 -3.53 20.33 4.46
CA GLN A 12 -4.50 19.27 4.23
C GLN A 12 -4.49 18.80 2.77
N ALA A 13 -4.61 19.73 1.80
CA ALA A 13 -4.56 19.39 0.38
C ALA A 13 -3.26 18.67 -0.01
N ALA A 14 -2.12 19.10 0.53
CA ALA A 14 -0.83 18.46 0.28
C ALA A 14 -0.78 17.02 0.84
N ARG A 15 -1.38 16.78 2.02
CA ARG A 15 -1.48 15.41 2.55
C ARG A 15 -2.32 14.53 1.64
N ASP A 16 -3.46 15.04 1.18
CA ASP A 16 -4.40 14.27 0.37
C ASP A 16 -3.83 13.98 -1.04
N CYS A 17 -3.19 14.97 -1.67
CA CYS A 17 -2.64 14.82 -3.02
C CYS A 17 -1.29 14.10 -3.05
N LEU A 18 -0.38 14.38 -2.11
CA LEU A 18 0.98 13.83 -2.15
C LEU A 18 1.09 12.47 -1.44
N SER A 19 0.06 12.04 -0.70
CA SER A 19 0.02 10.66 -0.17
C SER A 19 -0.20 9.61 -1.24
N VAL A 20 -0.72 10.01 -2.40
CA VAL A 20 -0.96 9.11 -3.52
C VAL A 20 0.40 8.67 -4.07
N PRO A 21 0.73 7.36 -4.04
CA PRO A 21 1.96 6.87 -4.64
C PRO A 21 1.99 7.21 -6.13
N SER A 22 3.11 7.78 -6.59
CA SER A 22 3.29 8.06 -8.03
C SER A 22 3.49 6.80 -8.89
N ILE A 23 3.49 5.62 -8.26
CA ILE A 23 3.78 4.34 -8.90
C ILE A 23 2.73 3.30 -8.50
N GLU A 24 2.28 2.52 -9.47
CA GLU A 24 1.28 1.47 -9.27
C GLU A 24 1.80 0.31 -8.41
N VAL A 25 3.13 0.12 -8.37
CA VAL A 25 3.78 -1.01 -7.69
C VAL A 25 4.27 -0.71 -6.27
N GLY A 26 3.69 0.28 -5.58
CA GLY A 26 4.07 0.61 -4.20
C GLY A 26 3.98 -0.57 -3.20
N VAL A 27 3.21 -1.61 -3.55
CA VAL A 27 3.01 -2.83 -2.75
C VAL A 27 3.82 -4.03 -3.23
N GLU A 28 4.58 -3.93 -4.32
CA GLU A 28 5.27 -5.07 -4.95
C GLU A 28 6.29 -5.73 -4.01
N ARG A 29 6.99 -4.94 -3.20
CA ARG A 29 7.96 -5.46 -2.23
C ARG A 29 7.28 -6.30 -1.12
N PRO A 30 6.22 -5.82 -0.44
CA PRO A 30 5.39 -6.66 0.42
C PRO A 30 4.86 -7.93 -0.25
N PHE A 31 4.34 -7.84 -1.47
CA PHE A 31 3.81 -9.00 -2.20
C PHE A 31 4.89 -10.02 -2.54
N SER A 32 6.08 -9.56 -2.91
CA SER A 32 7.24 -10.44 -3.14
C SER A 32 7.64 -11.19 -1.88
N GLY A 33 7.62 -10.52 -0.72
CA GLY A 33 7.87 -11.18 0.57
C GLY A 33 6.80 -12.17 0.97
N ALA A 34 5.54 -11.90 0.63
CA ALA A 34 4.40 -12.77 0.91
C ALA A 34 4.18 -13.89 -0.13
N ARG A 35 5.06 -14.03 -1.13
CA ARG A 35 4.92 -14.98 -2.24
C ARG A 35 4.69 -16.42 -1.78
N ASP A 36 5.37 -16.85 -0.72
CA ASP A 36 5.21 -18.21 -0.18
C ASP A 36 3.76 -18.45 0.27
N VAL A 37 3.18 -17.52 1.01
CA VAL A 37 1.83 -17.66 1.57
C VAL A 37 0.75 -17.38 0.51
N LEU A 38 0.82 -16.23 -0.16
CA LEU A 38 -0.23 -15.78 -1.08
C LEU A 38 -0.17 -16.42 -2.45
N GLY A 39 1.02 -16.82 -2.91
CA GLY A 39 1.23 -17.51 -4.17
C GLY A 39 1.28 -19.02 -3.96
N LEU A 40 2.39 -19.52 -3.41
CA LEU A 40 2.69 -20.94 -3.42
C LEU A 40 1.70 -21.77 -2.60
N ARG A 41 1.55 -21.45 -1.32
CA ARG A 41 0.71 -22.24 -0.39
C ARG A 41 -0.77 -22.12 -0.67
N ARG A 42 -1.25 -20.93 -1.04
CA ARG A 42 -2.64 -20.72 -1.43
C ARG A 42 -3.00 -21.55 -2.67
N HIS A 43 -2.14 -21.57 -3.68
CA HIS A 43 -2.38 -22.36 -4.89
C HIS A 43 -2.18 -23.86 -4.69
N SER A 44 -1.43 -24.28 -3.65
CA SER A 44 -1.26 -25.69 -3.30
C SER A 44 -2.37 -26.23 -2.38
N MET A 45 -3.32 -25.41 -1.98
CA MET A 45 -4.41 -25.82 -1.08
C MET A 45 -5.46 -26.60 -1.87
N ASN A 46 -5.98 -27.69 -1.31
CA ASN A 46 -6.99 -28.52 -1.99
C ASN A 46 -8.26 -27.68 -2.24
N ALA A 47 -8.82 -27.77 -3.44
CA ALA A 47 -10.03 -27.04 -3.84
C ALA A 47 -11.24 -27.35 -2.93
N GLU A 48 -11.25 -28.53 -2.31
CA GLU A 48 -12.30 -28.94 -1.37
C GLU A 48 -12.15 -28.35 0.05
N THR A 49 -11.03 -27.69 0.34
CA THR A 49 -10.76 -27.04 1.65
C THR A 49 -11.12 -25.54 1.69
N MET A 50 -11.65 -24.98 0.60
CA MET A 50 -12.18 -23.60 0.53
C MET A 50 -13.62 -23.54 1.04
#